data_AF-A0A376C0T3-F1
#
_entry.id   AF-A0A376C0T3-F1
#
_cell.length_a   1.000
_cell.length_b   1.000
_cell.length_c   1.000
_cell.angle_alpha   90.00
_cell.angle_beta   90.00
_cell.angle_gamma   90.00
#
_symmetry.space_group_name_H-M   'P 1'
#
loop_
_entity.id
_entity.type
_entity.pdbx_description
1 polymer ?
#
loop_
_entity_poly.entity_id
_entity_poly.type
_entity_poly.pdbx_seq_one_letter_code
_entity_poly.pdbx_strand_id
1 'polypeptide(L)' 'MNIEEVRNFCLSLKGAEEKMPFDNKTLVFSVKGKMFCATDIETFEFLNLKCDPEEAITLREKYSEVTPGYYMNKNFGTA' A
#
# COMPACT_ATOMS: atom_id res chain seq x y z
N MET A 1 2.15 -10.38 10.60
CA MET A 1 1.50 -10.29 9.27
C MET A 1 2.60 -10.49 8.25
N ASN A 2 2.45 -11.46 7.34
CA ASN A 2 3.42 -11.75 6.29
C ASN A 2 2.90 -11.29 4.92
N ILE A 3 3.80 -11.20 3.94
CA ILE A 3 3.45 -10.75 2.59
C ILE A 3 2.36 -11.59 1.92
N GLU A 4 2.34 -12.90 2.16
CA GLU A 4 1.31 -13.78 1.62
C GLU A 4 -0.08 -13.47 2.17
N GLU A 5 -0.19 -13.08 3.44
CA GLU A 5 -1.46 -12.69 4.06
C GLU A 5 -1.97 -11.38 3.45
N VAL A 6 -1.08 -10.39 3.29
CA VAL A 6 -1.41 -9.12 2.62
C VAL A 6 -1.84 -9.37 1.18
N ARG A 7 -1.10 -10.20 0.45
CA ARG A 7 -1.41 -10.56 -0.93
C ARG A 7 -2.77 -11.23 -1.05
N ASN A 8 -3.04 -12.24 -0.24
CA ASN A 8 -4.32 -12.95 -0.23
C ASN A 8 -5.47 -12.00 0.14
N PHE A 9 -5.26 -11.10 1.11
CA PHE A 9 -6.23 -10.08 1.48
C PHE A 9 -6.50 -9.12 0.31
N CYS A 10 -5.46 -8.57 -0.31
CA CYS A 10 -5.60 -7.67 -1.45
C CYS A 10 -6.31 -8.34 -2.63
N LEU A 11 -5.97 -9.59 -2.95
CA LEU A 11 -6.60 -10.38 -4.01
C LEU A 11 -8.03 -10.81 -3.67
N SER A 12 -8.42 -10.84 -2.40
CA SER A 12 -9.82 -11.07 -2.00
C SER A 12 -10.75 -9.92 -2.39
N LEU A 13 -10.20 -8.73 -2.62
CA LEU A 13 -10.98 -7.56 -3.06
C LEU A 13 -11.44 -7.75 -4.51
N LYS A 14 -12.73 -7.51 -4.75
CA LYS A 14 -13.35 -7.76 -6.05
C LYS A 14 -12.69 -6.90 -7.14
N GLY A 15 -12.05 -7.57 -8.11
CA GLY A 15 -11.38 -6.91 -9.23
C GLY A 15 -10.01 -6.33 -8.88
N ALA A 16 -9.41 -6.79 -7.78
CA ALA A 16 -8.02 -6.54 -7.49
C ALA A 16 -7.11 -7.36 -8.41
N GLU A 17 -6.03 -6.70 -8.82
CA GLU A 17 -4.95 -7.28 -9.61
C GLU A 17 -3.63 -6.91 -8.93
N GLU A 18 -2.67 -7.83 -8.97
CA GLU A 18 -1.29 -7.56 -8.56
C GLU A 18 -0.40 -7.38 -9.78
N LYS A 19 0.48 -6.38 -9.74
CA LYS A 19 1.43 -6.07 -10.80
C LYS A 19 2.74 -5.58 -10.18
N MET A 20 3.82 -5.69 -10.94
CA MET A 20 5.14 -5.16 -10.59
C MET A 20 5.54 -4.11 -11.65
N PRO A 21 4.94 -2.90 -11.61
CA PRO A 21 5.09 -1.92 -12.69
C PRO A 21 6.41 -1.12 -12.64
N PHE A 22 7.12 -1.16 -11.52
CA PHE A 22 8.34 -0.36 -11.31
C PHE A 22 9.61 -1.19 -11.47
N ASP A 23 9.68 -2.30 -10.74
CA ASP A 23 10.78 -3.26 -10.73
C ASP A 23 10.24 -4.65 -10.34
N ASN A 24 11.11 -5.67 -10.34
CA ASN A 24 10.73 -7.04 -9.96
C ASN A 24 10.65 -7.26 -8.44
N LYS A 25 10.55 -6.19 -7.65
CA LYS A 25 10.58 -6.24 -6.18
C LYS A 25 9.37 -5.55 -5.55
N THR A 26 8.85 -4.52 -6.19
CA THR A 26 7.72 -3.72 -5.70
C THR A 26 6.42 -4.33 -6.19
N LEU A 27 5.72 -5.03 -5.30
CA LEU A 27 4.39 -5.56 -5.57
C LEU A 27 3.35 -4.47 -5.36
N VAL A 28 2.59 -4.18 -6.41
CA VAL A 28 1.55 -3.16 -6.43
C VAL A 28 0.20 -3.82 -6.67
N PHE A 29 -0.76 -3.55 -5.80
CA PHE A 29 -2.13 -3.97 -5.96
C PHE A 29 -3.00 -2.81 -6.47
N SER A 30 -3.85 -3.12 -7.44
CA SER A 30 -4.74 -2.16 -8.08
C SER A 30 -6.12 -2.74 -8.30
N VAL A 31 -7.17 -1.90 -8.25
CA VAL A 31 -8.53 -2.28 -8.65
C VAL A 31 -8.90 -1.47 -9.88
N LYS A 32 -9.26 -2.15 -10.98
CA LYS A 32 -9.60 -1.50 -12.26
C LYS A 32 -8.53 -0.48 -12.71
N GLY A 33 -7.25 -0.82 -12.55
CA GLY A 33 -6.11 0.04 -12.92
C GLY A 33 -5.80 1.19 -11.96
N LYS A 34 -6.49 1.30 -10.81
CA LYS A 34 -6.15 2.27 -9.76
C LYS A 34 -5.39 1.58 -8.62
N MET A 35 -4.14 1.97 -8.41
CA MET A 35 -3.28 1.46 -7.34
C MET A 35 -3.81 1.89 -5.97
N PHE A 36 -3.84 0.95 -5.01
CA PHE A 36 -4.27 1.21 -3.64
C PHE A 36 -3.31 0.65 -2.58
N CYS A 37 -2.44 -0.29 -2.94
CA CYS A 37 -1.48 -0.88 -2.02
C CYS A 37 -0.17 -1.16 -2.77
N ALA A 38 0.97 -0.92 -2.13
CA ALA A 38 2.29 -1.24 -2.66
C ALA A 38 3.25 -1.65 -1.53
N THR A 39 4.04 -2.69 -1.75
CA THR A 39 5.05 -3.15 -0.78
C THR A 39 6.24 -3.77 -1.50
N ASP A 40 7.40 -3.77 -0.85
CA ASP A 40 8.59 -4.45 -1.32
C ASP A 40 8.52 -5.93 -0.91
N ILE A 41 8.66 -6.85 -1.86
CA ILE A 41 8.58 -8.29 -1.60
C ILE A 41 9.85 -8.87 -0.98
N GLU A 42 10.99 -8.19 -1.12
CA GLU A 42 12.25 -8.64 -0.57
C GLU A 42 12.41 -8.19 0.88
N THR A 43 12.14 -6.91 1.18
CA THR A 43 12.32 -6.37 2.54
C THR A 43 11.04 -6.48 3.37
N PHE A 44 9.88 -6.24 2.74
CA PHE A 44 8.56 -6.21 3.39
C PHE A 44 8.53 -5.36 4.68
N GLU A 45 9.33 -4.30 4.72
CA GLU A 45 9.47 -3.42 5.89
C GLU A 45 8.32 -2.41 6.01
N PHE A 46 7.63 -2.10 4.91
CA PHE A 46 6.58 -1.09 4.85
C PHE A 46 5.47 -1.47 3.87
N LEU A 47 4.27 -0.94 4.12
CA LEU A 47 3.09 -1.16 3.30
C LEU A 47 2.49 0.19 2.91
N ASN A 48 2.77 0.63 1.69
CA ASN A 48 2.19 1.86 1.18
C ASN A 48 0.72 1.62 0.84
N LEU A 49 -0.18 2.25 1.58
CA LEU A 49 -1.61 2.22 1.33
C LEU A 49 -2.10 3.58 0.86
N LYS A 50 -3.02 3.57 -0.10
CA LYS A 50 -3.75 4.76 -0.49
C LYS A 50 -4.96 4.90 0.43
N CYS A 51 -5.00 6.00 1.16
CA CYS A 51 -6.05 6.33 2.10
C CYS A 51 -6.61 7.72 1.77
N ASP A 52 -7.84 8.01 2.21
CA ASP A 52 -8.35 9.36 2.17
C ASP A 52 -7.48 10.29 3.03
N PRO A 53 -7.13 11.50 2.56
CA PRO A 53 -6.16 12.37 3.26
C PRO A 53 -6.56 12.73 4.69
N GLU A 54 -7.85 12.95 4.95
CA GLU A 54 -8.34 13.23 6.30
C GLU A 54 -8.17 12.02 7.24
N GLU A 55 -8.50 10.83 6.74
CA GLU A 55 -8.32 9.58 7.49
C GLU A 55 -6.84 9.26 7.71
N ALA A 56 -5.99 9.53 6.71
CA ALA A 56 -4.54 9.41 6.83
C ALA A 56 -3.98 10.32 7.94
N ILE A 57 -4.49 11.55 8.09
CA ILE A 57 -4.08 12.45 9.17
C ILE A 57 -4.48 11.85 10.52
N THR A 58 -5.73 11.42 10.68
CA THR A 58 -6.20 10.79 11.93
C THR A 58 -5.41 9.52 12.26
N LEU A 59 -5.09 8.70 11.27
CA LEU A 59 -4.29 7.48 11.46
C LEU A 59 -2.86 7.79 11.91
N ARG A 60 -2.24 8.84 11.36
CA ARG A 60 -0.91 9.32 11.78
C ARG A 60 -0.91 9.90 13.20
N GLU A 61 -2.00 10.57 13.59
CA GLU A 61 -2.15 11.07 14.96
C GLU A 61 -2.37 9.94 15.96
N LYS A 62 -3.06 8.88 15.54
CA LYS A 62 -3.41 7.73 16.39
C LYS A 62 -2.28 6.69 16.49
N TYR A 63 -1.50 6.53 15.43
CA TYR A 63 -0.46 5.50 15.33
C TYR A 63 0.85 6.12 14.83
N SER A 64 1.88 6.09 15.68
CA SER A 64 3.22 6.61 15.36
C SER A 64 3.94 5.86 14.24
N GLU A 65 3.49 4.63 13.94
CA GLU A 65 4.03 3.78 12.89
C GLU A 65 3.50 4.15 11.49
N VAL A 66 2.40 4.91 11.41
CA VAL A 66 1.86 5.37 10.12
C VAL A 66 2.67 6.58 9.69
N THR A 67 3.41 6.44 8.59
CA THR A 67 4.28 7.49 8.07
C THR A 67 3.76 8.03 6.74
N PRO A 68 4.22 9.21 6.29
CA PRO A 68 3.93 9.67 4.94
C PRO A 68 4.50 8.70 3.90
N GLY A 69 3.72 8.40 2.86
CA GLY A 69 4.10 7.45 1.81
C GLY A 69 5.47 7.78 1.21
N TYR A 70 6.39 6.81 1.20
CA TYR A 70 7.77 6.97 0.73
C TYR A 70 7.84 7.14 -0.81
N TYR A 71 6.96 6.46 -1.55
CA TYR A 71 6.92 6.47 -3.03
C TYR A 71 5.80 7.31 -3.63
N MET A 72 4.80 7.72 -2.85
CA MET A 72 3.63 8.45 -3.34
C MET A 72 3.70 9.93 -3.00
N ASN A 73 3.12 10.76 -3.87
CA ASN A 73 3.03 12.21 -3.70
C ASN A 73 2.52 12.53 -2.28
N LYS A 74 3.25 13.40 -1.54
CA LYS A 74 3.08 13.66 -0.10
C LYS A 74 1.66 14.06 0.33
N ASN A 75 0.83 14.43 -0.62
CA ASN A 75 -0.56 14.82 -0.42
C ASN A 75 -1.55 13.64 -0.30
N PHE A 76 -1.20 12.41 -0.72
CA PHE A 76 -2.18 11.31 -0.82
C PHE A 76 -1.68 9.92 -0.36
N GLY A 77 -0.41 9.77 0.01
CA GLY A 77 0.16 8.46 0.38
C GLY A 77 0.45 8.30 1.88
N THR A 78 0.15 7.12 2.43
CA THR A 78 0.59 6.65 3.75
C THR A 78 1.45 5.39 3.57
N ALA A 79 2.56 5.31 4.29
CA ALA A 79 3.47 4.17 4.37
C ALA A 79 3.40 3.52 5.75
#